data_AF-A0A936IK90-F1
#
_entry.id   AF-A0A936IK90-F1
#
_cell.length_a   1.000
_cell.length_b   1.000
_cell.length_c   1.000
_cell.angle_alpha   90.00
_cell.angle_beta   90.00
_cell.angle_gamma   90.00
#
_symmetry.space_group_name_H-M   'P 1'
#
loop_
_entity.id
_entity.type
_entity.pdbx_description
1 polymer ?
#
loop_
_entity_poly.entity_id
_entity_poly.type
_entity_poly.pdbx_seq_one_letter_code
_entity_poly.pdbx_strand_id
1 'polypeptide(L)'
;MEQPEPKRRVSLATKILIGLVLGAAAGLACNLLFPAPAPDALGDMVRGGFITRGQADALAAVISAAAPIVDPLVALGDMVRTGFITQVQSDAVGAVISGRDAHARLVWIADRVMNPIGQVFLRMLFMVVVPLVFSSLALGVATVGDLRSIGRIGGRTFLWFVVSTAFAAVIGLTLVNWFQPGVGMDPDLALKLREQFQDQAATRIDQAAAGTGFTIDTFVNIVPKNVVRSAGDDREALGVIFFALMVGIACTQLGRAKVATFLDVLQGLYEVCVKILGYAMRLAPIGVFGLIFATSAKLGLPLLQMLGGFVLVALGGLLFHLFVVLGTAARVLIGINPILLFGRARGLLITAFSTSSSNATLPTTM
;
A
#
# COMPACT_ATOMS: atom_id res chain seq x y z
N MET A 1 19.66 39.26 22.28
CA MET A 1 18.97 37.98 22.49
C MET A 1 18.77 37.36 21.12
N GLU A 2 19.60 36.39 20.79
CA GLU A 2 19.58 35.67 19.52
C GLU A 2 18.34 34.76 19.52
N GLN A 3 17.40 34.98 18.60
CA GLN A 3 16.27 34.06 18.47
C GLN A 3 16.79 32.74 17.91
N PRO A 4 16.54 31.60 18.57
CA PRO A 4 17.01 30.32 18.08
C PRO A 4 16.37 30.02 16.71
N GLU A 5 17.20 29.65 15.73
CA GLU A 5 16.73 29.23 14.40
C GLU A 5 15.62 28.17 14.51
N PRO A 6 14.57 28.24 13.69
CA PRO A 6 13.53 27.21 13.67
C PRO A 6 14.15 25.88 13.25
N LYS A 7 14.30 24.94 14.20
CA LYS A 7 14.74 23.56 13.96
C LYS A 7 14.04 23.02 12.71
N ARG A 8 14.82 22.74 11.65
CA ARG A 8 14.37 22.21 10.37
C ARG A 8 13.60 20.90 10.60
N ARG A 9 12.26 20.98 10.67
CA ARG A 9 11.42 19.82 10.94
C ARG A 9 11.57 18.83 9.78
N VAL A 10 12.00 17.62 10.08
CA VAL A 10 12.14 16.54 9.09
C VAL A 10 10.82 16.36 8.35
N SER A 11 10.88 16.38 7.01
CA SER A 11 9.67 16.27 6.18
C SER A 11 8.97 14.93 6.38
N LEU A 12 7.64 14.91 6.26
CA LEU A 12 6.84 13.71 6.45
C LEU A 12 7.29 12.55 5.53
N ALA A 13 7.57 12.86 4.26
CA ALA A 13 8.10 11.91 3.30
C ALA A 13 9.41 11.25 3.78
N THR A 14 10.27 12.00 4.47
CA THR A 14 11.51 11.47 5.03
C THR A 14 11.24 10.54 6.21
N LYS A 15 10.25 10.86 7.06
CA LYS A 15 9.84 9.97 8.17
C LYS A 15 9.26 8.65 7.67
N ILE A 16 8.43 8.68 6.63
CA ILE A 16 7.88 7.47 6.03
C ILE A 16 8.99 6.63 5.39
N LEU A 17 9.93 7.26 4.68
CA LEU A 17 11.08 6.55 4.10
C LEU A 17 11.95 5.88 5.18
N ILE A 18 12.17 6.56 6.31
CA ILE A 18 12.88 5.97 7.46
C ILE A 18 12.10 4.75 7.98
N GLY A 19 10.78 4.85 8.16
CA GLY A 19 9.94 3.73 8.57
C GLY A 19 10.02 2.54 7.62
N LEU A 20 10.00 2.79 6.31
CA LEU A 20 10.15 1.76 5.28
C LEU A 20 11.51 1.06 5.35
N VAL A 21 12.61 1.82 5.35
CA VAL A 21 13.98 1.27 5.37
C VAL A 21 14.26 0.51 6.66
N LEU A 22 13.86 1.07 7.82
CA LEU A 22 14.01 0.41 9.11
C LEU A 22 13.16 -0.84 9.21
N GLY A 23 11.91 -0.81 8.72
CA GLY A 23 11.02 -1.97 8.72
C GLY A 23 11.59 -3.11 7.89
N ALA A 24 12.11 -2.80 6.70
CA ALA A 24 12.75 -3.79 5.82
C ALA A 24 14.00 -4.39 6.47
N ALA A 25 14.90 -3.53 6.96
CA ALA A 25 16.16 -3.97 7.58
C ALA A 25 15.91 -4.80 8.84
N ALA A 26 15.00 -4.36 9.71
CA ALA A 26 14.65 -5.08 10.94
C ALA A 26 13.97 -6.43 10.63
N GLY A 27 13.02 -6.47 9.69
CA GLY A 27 12.35 -7.71 9.30
C GLY A 27 13.33 -8.72 8.71
N LEU A 28 14.22 -8.26 7.84
CA LEU A 28 15.26 -9.10 7.22
C LEU A 28 16.28 -9.60 8.26
N ALA A 29 16.78 -8.73 9.13
CA ALA A 29 17.72 -9.10 10.19
C ALA A 29 17.10 -10.13 11.15
N CYS A 30 15.83 -9.95 11.51
CA CYS A 30 15.11 -10.91 12.31
C CYS A 30 14.92 -12.26 11.61
N ASN A 31 14.61 -12.28 10.32
CA ASN A 31 14.52 -13.52 9.54
C ASN A 31 15.88 -14.26 9.47
N LEU A 32 16.99 -13.51 9.37
CA LEU A 32 18.34 -14.08 9.36
C LEU A 32 18.77 -14.64 10.70
N LEU A 33 18.40 -13.98 11.80
CA LEU A 33 18.69 -14.44 13.16
C LEU A 33 17.81 -15.64 13.55
N PHE A 34 16.64 -15.78 12.93
CA PHE A 34 15.66 -16.83 13.21
C PHE A 34 15.11 -17.43 11.90
N PRO A 35 15.94 -18.17 11.14
CA PRO A 35 15.53 -18.76 9.88
C PRO A 35 14.45 -19.83 10.10
N ALA A 36 13.60 -20.04 9.09
CA ALA A 36 12.62 -21.12 9.10
C ALA A 36 13.36 -22.47 9.23
N PRO A 37 12.87 -23.40 10.07
CA PRO A 37 13.48 -24.73 10.15
C PRO A 37 13.45 -25.42 8.78
N ALA A 38 14.57 -26.02 8.39
CA ALA A 38 14.63 -26.87 7.19
C ALA A 38 13.69 -28.08 7.37
N PRO A 39 13.01 -28.56 6.31
CA PRO A 39 12.00 -29.63 6.41
C PRO A 39 12.54 -30.95 7.00
N ASP A 40 13.85 -31.13 6.98
CA ASP A 40 14.63 -32.29 7.42
C ASP A 40 15.27 -32.11 8.82
N ALA A 41 15.19 -30.92 9.42
CA ALA A 41 15.80 -30.62 10.73
C ALA A 41 14.88 -30.88 11.94
N LEU A 42 13.67 -31.41 11.73
CA LEU A 42 12.72 -31.76 12.79
C LEU A 42 13.25 -32.83 13.77
N GLY A 43 14.19 -33.68 13.31
CA GLY A 43 14.80 -34.73 14.12
C GLY A 43 15.90 -34.25 15.08
N ASP A 44 16.67 -33.24 14.69
CA ASP A 44 17.83 -32.76 15.46
C ASP A 44 17.47 -31.59 16.40
N MET A 45 16.37 -30.89 16.14
CA MET A 45 15.90 -29.75 16.95
C MET A 45 15.35 -30.14 18.33
N VAL A 46 15.06 -31.41 18.58
CA VAL A 46 14.54 -31.91 19.86
C VAL A 46 15.64 -32.00 20.95
N ARG A 47 16.93 -31.97 20.59
CA ARG A 47 18.03 -32.31 21.52
C ARG A 47 18.82 -31.14 22.13
N GLY A 48 18.66 -29.91 21.65
CA GLY A 48 19.54 -28.80 22.05
C GLY A 48 18.78 -27.54 22.46
N GLY A 49 18.21 -27.50 23.66
CA GLY A 49 17.51 -26.30 24.14
C GLY A 49 18.47 -25.19 24.51
N PHE A 50 18.35 -23.98 23.92
CA PHE A 50 18.93 -22.75 24.48
C PHE A 50 18.23 -21.47 23.96
N ILE A 51 18.14 -20.46 24.84
CA ILE A 51 18.14 -19.02 24.50
C ILE A 51 19.29 -18.38 25.28
N THR A 52 20.12 -17.55 24.66
CA THR A 52 21.16 -16.74 25.34
C THR A 52 20.70 -15.30 25.59
N ARG A 53 21.13 -14.67 26.70
CA ARG A 53 20.75 -13.31 27.16
C ARG A 53 20.77 -12.22 26.06
N GLY A 54 21.73 -12.24 25.15
CA GLY A 54 21.82 -11.26 24.06
C GLY A 54 20.63 -11.23 23.09
N GLN A 55 19.84 -12.31 23.00
CA GLN A 55 18.64 -12.39 22.16
C GLN A 55 17.42 -11.71 22.80
N ALA A 56 17.36 -11.63 24.13
CA ALA A 56 16.36 -10.85 24.85
C ALA A 56 16.64 -9.34 24.73
N ASP A 57 17.92 -8.98 24.77
CA ASP A 57 18.37 -7.58 24.63
C ASP A 57 18.12 -7.04 23.22
N ALA A 58 18.27 -7.86 22.17
CA ALA A 58 17.96 -7.46 20.79
C ALA A 58 16.47 -7.17 20.56
N LEU A 59 15.57 -7.95 21.16
CA LEU A 59 14.12 -7.72 21.09
C LEU A 59 13.72 -6.46 21.87
N ALA A 60 14.31 -6.24 23.05
CA ALA A 60 14.12 -5.02 23.81
C ALA A 60 14.66 -3.78 23.07
N ALA A 61 15.76 -3.92 22.32
CA ALA A 61 16.32 -2.86 21.47
C ALA A 61 15.39 -2.48 20.30
N VAL A 62 14.73 -3.45 19.65
CA VAL A 62 13.76 -3.18 18.56
C VAL A 62 12.50 -2.48 19.09
N ILE A 63 11.99 -2.92 20.25
CA ILE A 63 10.81 -2.31 20.90
C ILE A 63 11.13 -0.90 21.40
N SER A 64 12.31 -0.69 21.99
CA SER A 64 12.75 0.63 22.45
C SER A 64 13.12 1.58 21.31
N ALA A 65 13.64 1.08 20.17
CA ALA A 65 13.87 1.89 18.97
C ALA A 65 12.57 2.43 18.35
N ALA A 66 11.42 1.80 18.61
CA ALA A 66 10.09 2.27 18.21
C ALA A 66 9.47 3.28 19.19
N ALA A 67 10.02 3.44 20.40
CA ALA A 67 9.49 4.30 21.47
C ALA A 67 9.42 5.81 21.15
N PRO A 68 10.36 6.45 20.40
CA PRO A 68 10.34 7.91 20.24
C PRO A 68 9.30 8.46 19.24
N ILE A 69 8.34 7.66 18.75
CA ILE A 69 7.34 8.08 17.75
C ILE A 69 5.90 8.10 18.33
N VAL A 70 5.73 7.83 19.62
CA VAL A 70 4.41 7.66 20.24
C VAL A 70 4.07 8.85 21.12
N ASP A 71 3.27 9.79 20.61
CA ASP A 71 2.37 10.66 21.41
C ASP A 71 1.47 11.45 20.46
N PRO A 72 0.31 10.87 20.05
CA PRO A 72 -0.96 10.92 20.81
C PRO A 72 -1.74 9.57 20.81
N LEU A 73 -1.12 8.46 20.42
CA LEU A 73 -1.74 7.12 20.32
C LEU A 73 -1.87 6.39 21.67
N VAL A 74 -1.26 6.91 22.74
CA VAL A 74 -1.28 6.29 24.09
C VAL A 74 -2.69 6.27 24.69
N ALA A 75 -3.50 7.31 24.45
CA ALA A 75 -4.87 7.40 24.98
C ALA A 75 -5.84 6.40 24.32
N LEU A 76 -5.65 6.08 23.03
CA LEU A 76 -6.40 5.02 22.34
C LEU A 76 -5.82 3.62 22.66
N GLY A 77 -4.50 3.58 22.90
CA GLY A 77 -3.74 2.42 23.31
C GLY A 77 -4.20 1.84 24.64
N ASP A 78 -4.51 2.65 25.65
CA ASP A 78 -4.95 2.15 26.96
C ASP A 78 -6.35 1.50 26.93
N MET A 79 -7.24 1.89 26.00
CA MET A 79 -8.55 1.25 25.83
C MET A 79 -8.47 -0.09 25.08
N VAL A 80 -7.53 -0.23 24.14
CA VAL A 80 -7.28 -1.49 23.40
C VAL A 80 -6.34 -2.43 24.19
N ARG A 81 -5.40 -1.89 24.96
CA ARG A 81 -4.42 -2.62 25.79
C ARG A 81 -5.09 -3.61 26.73
N THR A 82 -6.19 -3.26 27.38
CA THR A 82 -6.77 -4.11 28.44
C THR A 82 -7.41 -5.40 27.88
N GLY A 83 -7.99 -5.35 26.68
CA GLY A 83 -8.54 -6.53 25.99
C GLY A 83 -7.53 -7.27 25.10
N PHE A 84 -6.59 -6.54 24.50
CA PHE A 84 -5.59 -7.10 23.60
C PHE A 84 -4.42 -7.75 24.35
N ILE A 85 -3.95 -7.17 25.47
CA ILE A 85 -2.85 -7.75 26.26
C ILE A 85 -3.25 -9.07 26.91
N THR A 86 -4.49 -9.20 27.38
CA THR A 86 -4.99 -10.42 28.03
C THR A 86 -5.10 -11.58 27.05
N GLN A 87 -5.53 -11.32 25.81
CA GLN A 87 -5.59 -12.31 24.73
C GLN A 87 -4.20 -12.60 24.11
N VAL A 88 -3.34 -11.60 24.02
CA VAL A 88 -1.93 -11.76 23.62
C VAL A 88 -1.14 -12.56 24.64
N GLN A 89 -1.36 -12.34 25.95
CA GLN A 89 -0.72 -13.11 27.00
C GLN A 89 -1.17 -14.57 26.98
N SER A 90 -2.45 -14.88 26.77
CA SER A 90 -2.91 -16.28 26.67
C SER A 90 -2.30 -17.00 25.48
N ASP A 91 -2.21 -16.33 24.32
CA ASP A 91 -1.69 -16.93 23.08
C ASP A 91 -0.16 -17.01 23.07
N ALA A 92 0.53 -16.01 23.66
CA ALA A 92 1.98 -16.02 23.85
C ALA A 92 2.40 -17.05 24.89
N VAL A 93 1.62 -17.23 25.96
CA VAL A 93 1.82 -18.31 26.93
C VAL A 93 1.57 -19.67 26.26
N GLY A 94 0.58 -19.80 25.38
CA GLY A 94 0.38 -20.99 24.55
C GLY A 94 1.54 -21.30 23.59
N ALA A 95 2.12 -20.29 22.95
CA ALA A 95 3.27 -20.43 22.05
C ALA A 95 4.60 -20.69 22.80
N VAL A 96 4.75 -20.14 24.01
CA VAL A 96 5.90 -20.35 24.89
C VAL A 96 5.84 -21.72 25.58
N ILE A 97 4.65 -22.19 25.98
CA ILE A 97 4.45 -23.50 26.60
C ILE A 97 4.53 -24.64 25.56
N SER A 98 4.18 -24.40 24.30
CA SER A 98 4.20 -25.43 23.24
C SER A 98 5.55 -25.69 22.57
N GLY A 99 6.63 -25.02 22.98
CA GLY A 99 8.00 -25.41 22.61
C GLY A 99 8.35 -25.35 21.12
N ARG A 100 7.68 -24.51 20.31
CA ARG A 100 7.97 -24.41 18.86
C ARG A 100 8.73 -23.11 18.53
N ASP A 101 9.97 -23.31 18.11
CA ASP A 101 10.80 -22.52 17.18
C ASP A 101 10.81 -20.98 17.30
N ALA A 102 12.01 -20.40 17.46
CA ALA A 102 12.22 -18.94 17.46
C ALA A 102 11.69 -18.25 16.19
N HIS A 103 11.64 -18.97 15.07
CA HIS A 103 10.99 -18.53 13.83
C HIS A 103 9.46 -18.40 13.97
N ALA A 104 8.80 -19.35 14.64
CA ALA A 104 7.35 -19.29 14.88
C ALA A 104 6.98 -18.08 15.76
N ARG A 105 7.85 -17.71 16.71
CA ARG A 105 7.69 -16.49 17.52
C ARG A 105 7.87 -15.22 16.69
N LEU A 106 8.82 -15.20 15.73
CA LEU A 106 8.99 -14.07 14.82
C LEU A 106 7.77 -13.87 13.92
N VAL A 107 7.27 -14.95 13.32
CA VAL A 107 6.06 -14.93 12.48
C VAL A 107 4.86 -14.48 13.31
N TRP A 108 4.76 -14.93 14.57
CA TRP A 108 3.71 -14.49 15.48
C TRP A 108 3.78 -12.97 15.77
N ILE A 109 4.97 -12.40 16.02
CA ILE A 109 5.12 -10.94 16.23
C ILE A 109 4.76 -10.18 14.95
N ALA A 110 5.23 -10.68 13.80
CA ALA A 110 4.89 -10.11 12.50
C ALA A 110 3.37 -10.09 12.27
N ASP A 111 2.68 -11.20 12.57
CA ASP A 111 1.25 -11.37 12.32
C ASP A 111 0.32 -10.72 13.34
N ARG A 112 0.69 -10.78 14.62
CA ARG A 112 -0.18 -10.34 15.71
C ARG A 112 0.10 -8.93 16.19
N VAL A 113 1.28 -8.38 15.94
CA VAL A 113 1.64 -7.03 16.42
C VAL A 113 1.90 -6.08 15.25
N MET A 114 2.80 -6.43 14.35
CA MET A 114 3.25 -5.51 13.30
C MET A 114 2.23 -5.38 12.15
N ASN A 115 1.64 -6.49 11.73
CA ASN A 115 0.60 -6.48 10.70
C ASN A 115 -0.65 -5.70 11.13
N PRO A 116 -1.24 -5.86 12.34
CA PRO A 116 -2.40 -5.07 12.75
C PRO A 116 -2.14 -3.57 12.79
N ILE A 117 -0.95 -3.13 13.21
CA ILE A 117 -0.55 -1.71 13.16
C ILE A 117 -0.60 -1.19 11.72
N GLY A 118 -0.05 -1.97 10.78
CA GLY A 118 -0.14 -1.70 9.35
C GLY A 118 -1.56 -1.69 8.80
N GLN A 119 -2.39 -2.64 9.24
CA GLN A 119 -3.80 -2.76 8.85
C GLN A 119 -4.65 -1.61 9.36
N VAL A 120 -4.41 -1.11 10.58
CA VAL A 120 -5.10 0.08 11.10
C VAL A 120 -4.78 1.28 10.20
N PHE A 121 -3.53 1.47 9.84
CA PHE A 121 -3.13 2.52 8.90
C PHE A 121 -3.83 2.39 7.54
N LEU A 122 -3.82 1.21 6.92
CA LEU A 122 -4.50 0.97 5.64
C LEU A 122 -6.01 1.20 5.73
N ARG A 123 -6.66 0.71 6.80
CA ARG A 123 -8.10 0.90 7.03
C ARG A 123 -8.47 2.37 7.21
N MET A 124 -7.65 3.16 7.88
CA MET A 124 -7.86 4.61 7.96
C MET A 124 -7.82 5.28 6.57
N LEU A 125 -6.93 4.82 5.68
CA LEU A 125 -6.90 5.31 4.30
C LEU A 125 -8.13 4.86 3.51
N PHE A 126 -8.48 3.57 3.53
CA PHE A 126 -9.62 3.04 2.79
C PHE A 126 -10.96 3.65 3.23
N MET A 127 -11.12 3.89 4.54
CA MET A 127 -12.33 4.50 5.11
C MET A 127 -12.68 5.84 4.46
N VAL A 128 -11.67 6.65 4.10
CA VAL A 128 -11.90 7.96 3.49
C VAL A 128 -12.01 7.91 1.96
N VAL A 129 -11.62 6.81 1.30
CA VAL A 129 -11.58 6.73 -0.18
C VAL A 129 -12.94 7.01 -0.80
N VAL A 130 -13.97 6.26 -0.40
CA VAL A 130 -15.30 6.36 -0.99
C VAL A 130 -15.93 7.76 -0.80
N PRO A 131 -16.04 8.31 0.43
CA PRO A 131 -16.63 9.64 0.61
C PRO A 131 -15.79 10.75 -0.05
N LEU A 132 -14.47 10.63 -0.05
CA LEU A 132 -13.58 11.61 -0.70
C LEU A 132 -13.69 11.56 -2.22
N VAL A 133 -13.68 10.38 -2.84
CA VAL A 133 -13.84 10.22 -4.30
C VAL A 133 -15.21 10.74 -4.74
N PHE A 134 -16.27 10.40 -4.00
CA PHE A 134 -17.62 10.90 -4.30
C PHE A 134 -17.69 12.43 -4.22
N SER A 135 -17.27 13.02 -3.10
CA SER A 135 -17.34 14.47 -2.89
C SER A 135 -16.44 15.24 -3.87
N SER A 136 -15.20 14.79 -4.08
CA SER A 136 -14.24 15.45 -4.99
C SER A 136 -14.69 15.39 -6.46
N LEU A 137 -15.17 14.24 -6.96
CA LEU A 137 -15.63 14.13 -8.34
C LEU A 137 -16.92 14.89 -8.58
N ALA A 138 -17.91 14.76 -7.69
CA ALA A 138 -19.17 15.48 -7.81
C ALA A 138 -18.95 16.99 -7.80
N LEU A 139 -18.12 17.50 -6.87
CA LEU A 139 -17.75 18.90 -6.80
C LEU A 139 -16.90 19.36 -8.00
N GLY A 140 -15.91 18.57 -8.40
CA GLY A 140 -15.03 18.88 -9.53
C GLY A 140 -15.81 19.02 -10.84
N VAL A 141 -16.77 18.15 -11.09
CA VAL A 141 -17.67 18.24 -12.24
C VAL A 141 -18.63 19.43 -12.11
N ALA A 142 -19.21 19.64 -10.92
CA ALA A 142 -20.16 20.73 -10.67
C ALA A 142 -19.53 22.13 -10.82
N THR A 143 -18.23 22.27 -10.53
CA THR A 143 -17.49 23.54 -10.61
C THR A 143 -17.01 23.87 -12.02
N VAL A 144 -16.68 22.87 -12.83
CA VAL A 144 -16.26 23.06 -14.23
C VAL A 144 -17.41 23.57 -15.11
N GLY A 145 -18.65 23.17 -14.82
CA GLY A 145 -19.86 23.74 -15.43
C GLY A 145 -20.12 23.41 -16.90
N ASP A 146 -19.09 23.09 -17.70
CA ASP A 146 -19.22 22.72 -19.11
C ASP A 146 -19.07 21.21 -19.33
N LEU A 147 -20.17 20.56 -19.71
CA LEU A 147 -20.23 19.12 -20.01
C LEU A 147 -19.31 18.70 -21.16
N ARG A 148 -19.12 19.55 -22.18
CA ARG A 148 -18.22 19.26 -23.30
C ARG A 148 -16.76 19.24 -22.85
N SER A 149 -16.39 20.14 -21.94
CA SER A 149 -15.05 20.16 -21.37
C SER A 149 -14.74 18.89 -20.57
N ILE A 150 -15.71 18.37 -19.79
CA ILE A 150 -15.57 17.14 -19.01
C ILE A 150 -15.33 15.94 -19.92
N GLY A 151 -16.14 15.78 -20.99
CA GLY A 151 -15.95 14.69 -21.96
C GLY A 151 -14.59 14.76 -22.66
N ARG A 152 -14.13 15.97 -23.02
CA ARG A 152 -12.81 16.19 -23.65
C ARG A 152 -11.66 15.87 -22.69
N ILE A 153 -11.75 16.25 -21.42
CA ILE A 153 -10.76 15.92 -20.39
C ILE A 153 -10.74 14.40 -20.18
N GLY A 154 -11.90 13.79 -19.97
CA GLY A 154 -12.03 12.33 -19.79
C GLY A 154 -11.44 11.54 -20.96
N GLY A 155 -11.77 11.91 -22.20
CA GLY A 155 -11.23 11.25 -23.40
C GLY A 155 -9.71 11.39 -23.54
N ARG A 156 -9.15 12.58 -23.29
CA ARG A 156 -7.69 12.78 -23.30
C ARG A 156 -6.99 11.98 -22.20
N THR A 157 -7.56 11.94 -21.01
CA THR A 157 -7.04 11.15 -19.88
C THR A 157 -7.12 9.65 -20.15
N PHE A 158 -8.22 9.16 -20.72
CA PHE A 158 -8.36 7.76 -21.11
C PHE A 158 -7.31 7.36 -22.16
N LEU A 159 -7.17 8.16 -23.21
CA LEU A 159 -6.14 7.93 -24.24
C LEU A 159 -4.74 7.92 -23.64
N TRP A 160 -4.45 8.87 -22.74
CA TRP A 160 -3.18 8.93 -22.01
C TRP A 160 -2.92 7.65 -21.20
N PHE A 161 -3.92 7.14 -20.46
CA PHE A 161 -3.76 5.90 -19.70
C PHE A 161 -3.52 4.68 -20.60
N VAL A 162 -4.27 4.53 -21.68
CA VAL A 162 -4.09 3.42 -22.63
C VAL A 162 -2.67 3.47 -23.23
N VAL A 163 -2.24 4.62 -23.72
CA VAL A 163 -0.92 4.81 -24.33
C VAL A 163 0.19 4.56 -23.31
N SER A 164 0.12 5.18 -22.13
CA SER A 164 1.14 5.00 -21.07
C SER A 164 1.23 3.55 -20.61
N THR A 165 0.10 2.85 -20.49
CA THR A 165 0.08 1.44 -20.06
C THR A 165 0.63 0.53 -21.16
N ALA A 166 0.36 0.82 -22.43
CA ALA A 166 0.97 0.11 -23.55
C ALA A 166 2.50 0.26 -23.55
N PHE A 167 3.03 1.47 -23.33
CA PHE A 167 4.47 1.67 -23.17
C PHE A 167 5.05 0.88 -21.98
N ALA A 168 4.37 0.89 -20.83
CA ALA A 168 4.80 0.14 -19.66
C ALA A 168 4.85 -1.38 -19.94
N ALA A 169 3.83 -1.91 -20.63
CA ALA A 169 3.77 -3.32 -21.03
C ALA A 169 4.90 -3.69 -22.00
N VAL A 170 5.16 -2.85 -23.01
CA VAL A 170 6.28 -3.05 -23.93
C VAL A 170 7.61 -3.05 -23.18
N ILE A 171 7.86 -2.07 -22.30
CA ILE A 171 9.09 -2.01 -21.50
C ILE A 171 9.25 -3.27 -20.65
N GLY A 172 8.21 -3.67 -19.92
CA GLY A 172 8.24 -4.86 -19.08
C GLY A 172 8.52 -6.14 -19.88
N LEU A 173 7.85 -6.30 -21.02
CA LEU A 173 8.04 -7.45 -21.91
C LEU A 173 9.43 -7.45 -22.53
N THR A 174 9.97 -6.29 -22.90
CA THR A 174 11.33 -6.18 -23.47
C THR A 174 12.38 -6.56 -22.43
N LEU A 175 12.26 -6.02 -21.21
CA LEU A 175 13.20 -6.27 -20.13
C LEU A 175 13.19 -7.73 -19.67
N VAL A 176 12.02 -8.34 -19.50
CA VAL A 176 11.94 -9.74 -19.05
C VAL A 176 12.50 -10.71 -20.09
N ASN A 177 12.25 -10.45 -21.38
CA ASN A 177 12.79 -11.30 -22.46
C ASN A 177 14.30 -11.13 -22.65
N TRP A 178 14.83 -9.94 -22.34
CA TRP A 178 16.26 -9.65 -22.44
C TRP A 178 17.05 -10.23 -21.27
N PHE A 179 16.62 -9.96 -20.04
CA PHE A 179 17.35 -10.35 -18.83
C PHE A 179 17.02 -11.77 -18.35
N GLN A 180 15.88 -12.32 -18.79
CA GLN A 180 15.41 -13.67 -18.45
C GLN A 180 15.59 -14.03 -16.96
N PRO A 181 15.11 -13.17 -16.03
CA PRO A 181 15.33 -13.40 -14.61
C PRO A 181 14.61 -14.69 -14.17
N GLY A 182 15.39 -15.73 -13.87
CA GLY A 182 14.88 -17.06 -13.48
C GLY A 182 15.53 -18.23 -14.23
N VAL A 183 16.25 -17.99 -15.33
CA VAL A 183 17.04 -19.04 -15.98
C VAL A 183 18.21 -19.44 -15.07
N GLY A 184 18.32 -20.73 -14.75
CA GLY A 184 19.33 -21.27 -13.82
C GLY A 184 18.87 -21.40 -12.36
N MET A 185 17.57 -21.28 -12.07
CA MET A 185 17.01 -21.59 -10.76
C MET A 185 17.07 -23.10 -10.48
N ASP A 186 17.40 -23.47 -9.23
CA ASP A 186 17.41 -24.85 -8.77
C ASP A 186 16.00 -25.49 -8.93
N PRO A 187 15.88 -26.65 -9.60
CA PRO A 187 14.59 -27.33 -9.83
C PRO A 187 13.81 -27.66 -8.56
N ASP A 188 14.50 -28.09 -7.49
CA ASP A 188 13.85 -28.47 -6.22
C ASP A 188 13.27 -27.25 -5.51
N LEU A 189 13.85 -26.08 -5.75
CA LEU A 189 13.45 -24.82 -5.16
C LEU A 189 12.34 -24.13 -5.97
N ALA A 190 12.38 -24.27 -7.30
CA ALA A 190 11.26 -23.89 -8.16
C ALA A 190 9.98 -24.66 -7.80
N LEU A 191 10.11 -25.93 -7.42
CA LEU A 191 9.01 -26.76 -6.88
C LEU A 191 8.47 -26.20 -5.56
N LYS A 192 9.33 -25.89 -4.58
CA LYS A 192 8.91 -25.29 -3.30
C LYS A 192 8.20 -23.95 -3.46
N LEU A 193 8.68 -23.08 -4.37
CA LEU A 193 8.03 -21.80 -4.65
C LEU A 193 6.66 -21.98 -5.31
N ARG A 194 6.55 -22.97 -6.22
CA ARG A 194 5.26 -23.35 -6.79
C ARG A 194 4.34 -23.83 -5.68
N GLU A 195 4.74 -24.75 -4.82
CA GLU A 195 3.88 -25.23 -3.72
C GLU A 195 3.47 -24.13 -2.73
N GLN A 196 4.37 -23.20 -2.39
CA GLN A 196 4.09 -22.13 -1.44
C GLN A 196 3.17 -21.04 -2.00
N PHE A 197 3.23 -20.78 -3.31
CA PHE A 197 2.44 -19.74 -3.97
C PHE A 197 1.44 -20.28 -4.99
N GLN A 198 1.24 -21.60 -5.09
CA GLN A 198 0.38 -22.24 -6.09
C GLN A 198 -1.05 -21.76 -5.97
N ASP A 199 -1.57 -21.61 -4.76
CA ASP A 199 -2.96 -21.19 -4.58
C ASP A 199 -3.14 -19.75 -5.09
N GLN A 200 -2.19 -18.86 -4.80
CA GLN A 200 -2.22 -17.49 -5.30
C GLN A 200 -2.00 -17.41 -6.81
N ALA A 201 -1.12 -18.25 -7.35
CA ALA A 201 -0.83 -18.31 -8.79
C ALA A 201 -2.01 -18.92 -9.56
N ALA A 202 -2.57 -20.03 -9.09
CA ALA A 202 -3.74 -20.70 -9.65
C ALA A 202 -4.96 -19.77 -9.62
N THR A 203 -5.22 -19.07 -8.51
CA THR A 203 -6.31 -18.08 -8.46
C THR A 203 -6.14 -16.98 -9.50
N ARG A 204 -4.90 -16.52 -9.76
CA ARG A 204 -4.62 -15.49 -10.77
C ARG A 204 -4.64 -16.02 -12.20
N ILE A 205 -4.22 -17.26 -12.41
CA ILE A 205 -4.29 -17.95 -13.70
C ILE A 205 -5.75 -18.24 -14.04
N ASP A 206 -6.55 -18.72 -13.09
CA ASP A 206 -7.98 -18.93 -13.23
C ASP A 206 -8.71 -17.61 -13.46
N GLN A 207 -8.31 -16.51 -12.81
CA GLN A 207 -8.83 -15.16 -13.11
C GLN A 207 -8.46 -14.67 -14.53
N ALA A 208 -7.28 -15.04 -15.03
CA ALA A 208 -6.86 -14.72 -16.40
C ALA A 208 -7.54 -15.63 -17.43
N ALA A 209 -7.78 -16.90 -17.10
CA ALA A 209 -8.37 -17.93 -17.94
C ALA A 209 -9.91 -17.87 -17.97
N ALA A 210 -10.55 -17.42 -16.88
CA ALA A 210 -12.00 -17.20 -16.77
C ALA A 210 -12.52 -16.04 -17.63
N GLY A 211 -11.71 -15.52 -18.56
CA GLY A 211 -12.17 -14.56 -19.54
C GLY A 211 -12.59 -13.25 -18.90
N THR A 212 -11.65 -12.54 -18.28
CA THR A 212 -11.73 -11.08 -18.09
C THR A 212 -11.51 -10.34 -19.42
N GLY A 213 -12.03 -10.90 -20.52
CA GLY A 213 -12.19 -10.14 -21.74
C GLY A 213 -13.10 -8.95 -21.43
N PHE A 214 -12.79 -7.80 -22.00
CA PHE A 214 -13.64 -6.62 -21.92
C PHE A 214 -15.01 -6.97 -22.55
N THR A 215 -15.94 -7.52 -21.77
CA THR A 215 -17.25 -7.96 -22.23
C THR A 215 -18.25 -6.81 -22.19
N ILE A 216 -19.36 -6.94 -22.92
CA ILE A 216 -20.50 -6.01 -22.84
C ILE A 216 -20.96 -5.87 -21.38
N ASP A 217 -20.91 -6.94 -20.59
CA ASP A 217 -21.25 -6.92 -19.17
C ASP A 217 -20.33 -6.00 -18.36
N THR A 218 -19.06 -5.86 -18.75
CA THR A 218 -18.13 -4.91 -18.10
C THR A 218 -18.62 -3.47 -18.28
N PHE A 219 -19.13 -3.11 -19.45
CA PHE A 219 -19.72 -1.78 -19.70
C PHE A 219 -21.02 -1.56 -18.93
N VAL A 220 -21.89 -2.57 -18.86
CA VAL A 220 -23.16 -2.47 -18.12
C VAL A 220 -22.88 -2.31 -16.62
N ASN A 221 -21.90 -3.02 -16.08
CA ASN A 221 -21.53 -2.98 -14.67
C ASN A 221 -20.84 -1.66 -14.24
N ILE A 222 -20.48 -0.78 -15.17
CA ILE A 222 -20.04 0.60 -14.85
C ILE A 222 -21.19 1.37 -14.18
N VAL A 223 -22.43 1.11 -14.60
CA VAL A 223 -23.60 1.75 -14.01
C VAL A 223 -24.06 0.90 -12.83
N PRO A 224 -23.91 1.37 -11.57
CA PRO A 224 -24.25 0.56 -10.41
C PRO A 224 -25.76 0.40 -10.31
N LYS A 225 -26.23 -0.82 -10.02
CA LYS A 225 -27.64 -1.06 -9.66
C LYS A 225 -28.01 -0.42 -8.32
N ASN A 226 -27.05 -0.33 -7.40
CA ASN A 226 -27.22 0.29 -6.09
C ASN A 226 -25.88 0.85 -5.60
N VAL A 227 -25.79 2.18 -5.50
CA VAL A 227 -24.56 2.89 -5.10
C VAL A 227 -24.13 2.58 -3.68
N VAL A 228 -25.08 2.41 -2.75
CA VAL A 228 -24.77 2.14 -1.33
C VAL A 228 -24.11 0.77 -1.18
N ARG A 229 -24.55 -0.22 -1.97
CA ARG A 229 -23.88 -1.52 -2.03
C ARG A 229 -22.51 -1.42 -2.68
N SER A 230 -22.40 -0.73 -3.81
CA SER A 230 -21.12 -0.54 -4.52
C SER A 230 -20.09 0.24 -3.70
N ALA A 231 -20.54 1.12 -2.80
CA ALA A 231 -19.70 1.84 -1.85
C ALA A 231 -19.07 0.93 -0.77
N GLY A 232 -19.61 -0.27 -0.54
CA GLY A 232 -19.10 -1.22 0.44
C GLY A 232 -18.11 -2.26 -0.12
N ASP A 233 -17.96 -2.34 -1.44
CA ASP A 233 -17.08 -3.30 -2.10
C ASP A 233 -16.03 -2.58 -2.96
N ASP A 234 -14.75 -2.79 -2.65
CA ASP A 234 -13.63 -2.22 -3.40
C ASP A 234 -13.65 -2.60 -4.89
N ARG A 235 -14.28 -3.74 -5.25
CA ARG A 235 -14.38 -4.22 -6.63
C ARG A 235 -15.39 -3.41 -7.46
N GLU A 236 -16.31 -2.71 -6.82
CA GLU A 236 -17.35 -1.90 -7.48
C GLU A 236 -17.07 -0.39 -7.39
N ALA A 237 -15.84 0.00 -7.03
CA ALA A 237 -15.43 1.42 -6.93
C ALA A 237 -15.69 2.23 -8.22
N LEU A 238 -15.63 1.59 -9.39
CA LEU A 238 -15.96 2.22 -10.68
C LEU A 238 -17.42 2.70 -10.74
N GLY A 239 -18.35 1.96 -10.12
CA GLY A 239 -19.75 2.36 -10.03
C GLY A 239 -19.96 3.61 -9.18
N VAL A 240 -19.22 3.73 -8.07
CA VAL A 240 -19.23 4.93 -7.22
C VAL A 240 -18.73 6.15 -8.00
N ILE A 241 -17.66 5.98 -8.78
CA ILE A 241 -17.11 7.02 -9.66
C ILE A 241 -18.15 7.46 -10.69
N PHE A 242 -18.79 6.51 -11.39
CA PHE A 242 -19.82 6.82 -12.38
C PHE A 242 -20.98 7.61 -11.76
N PHE A 243 -21.47 7.18 -10.60
CA PHE A 243 -22.52 7.89 -9.88
C PHE A 243 -22.09 9.29 -9.47
N ALA A 244 -20.88 9.47 -8.93
CA ALA A 244 -20.35 10.78 -8.55
C ALA A 244 -20.30 11.76 -9.74
N LEU A 245 -19.88 11.28 -10.91
CA LEU A 245 -19.87 12.05 -12.15
C LEU A 245 -21.30 12.45 -12.56
N MET A 246 -22.27 11.52 -12.51
CA MET A 246 -23.67 11.81 -12.82
C MET A 246 -24.28 12.85 -11.87
N VAL A 247 -23.98 12.75 -10.57
CA VAL A 247 -24.41 13.75 -9.57
C VAL A 247 -23.83 15.12 -9.90
N GLY A 248 -22.53 15.20 -10.19
CA GLY A 248 -21.90 16.46 -10.59
C GLY A 248 -22.53 17.07 -11.84
N ILE A 249 -22.82 16.25 -12.86
CA ILE A 249 -23.48 16.69 -14.10
C ILE A 249 -24.89 17.21 -13.79
N ALA A 250 -25.68 16.48 -13.01
CA ALA A 250 -27.01 16.94 -12.60
C ALA A 250 -26.93 18.28 -11.85
N CYS A 251 -25.97 18.46 -10.94
CA CYS A 251 -25.76 19.72 -10.24
C CYS A 251 -25.46 20.89 -11.19
N THR A 252 -24.68 20.67 -12.26
CA THR A 252 -24.45 21.72 -13.27
C THR A 252 -25.74 22.12 -13.99
N GLN A 253 -26.62 21.15 -14.29
CA GLN A 253 -27.85 21.38 -15.05
C GLN A 253 -28.97 22.01 -14.21
N LEU A 254 -29.07 21.67 -12.91
CA LEU A 254 -30.08 22.26 -12.01
C LEU A 254 -29.81 23.74 -11.69
N GLY A 255 -28.58 24.21 -11.90
CA GLY A 255 -28.16 25.58 -11.62
C GLY A 255 -27.83 25.83 -10.15
N ARG A 256 -26.84 26.70 -9.90
CA ARG A 256 -26.22 26.93 -8.58
C ARG A 256 -27.23 27.25 -7.48
N ALA A 257 -28.30 27.99 -7.78
CA ALA A 257 -29.31 28.39 -6.79
C ALA A 257 -30.02 27.21 -6.13
N LYS A 258 -30.26 26.10 -6.86
CA LYS A 258 -30.96 24.92 -6.32
C LYS A 258 -30.04 23.98 -5.56
N VAL A 259 -28.75 23.96 -5.89
CA VAL A 259 -27.77 23.00 -5.36
C VAL A 259 -26.71 23.63 -4.46
N ALA A 260 -26.82 24.92 -4.15
CA ALA A 260 -25.83 25.65 -3.35
C ALA A 260 -25.51 24.93 -2.03
N THR A 261 -26.53 24.68 -1.21
CA THR A 261 -26.40 23.99 0.08
C THR A 261 -25.84 22.57 -0.07
N PHE A 262 -26.25 21.85 -1.11
CA PHE A 262 -25.73 20.50 -1.36
C PHE A 262 -24.23 20.53 -1.68
N LEU A 263 -23.79 21.47 -2.51
CA LEU A 263 -22.38 21.65 -2.83
C LEU A 263 -21.56 22.08 -1.61
N ASP A 264 -22.13 22.90 -0.73
CA ASP A 264 -21.47 23.29 0.53
C ASP A 264 -21.31 22.09 1.48
N VAL A 265 -22.31 21.20 1.54
CA VAL A 265 -22.21 19.92 2.27
C VAL A 265 -21.14 19.01 1.67
N LEU A 266 -21.08 18.89 0.34
CA LEU A 266 -20.04 18.11 -0.33
C LEU A 266 -18.64 18.69 -0.09
N GLN A 267 -18.50 20.01 -0.09
CA GLN A 267 -17.25 20.70 0.25
C GLN A 267 -16.84 20.39 1.71
N GLY A 268 -17.78 20.47 2.66
CA GLY A 268 -17.54 20.12 4.05
C GLY A 268 -17.11 18.65 4.20
N LEU A 269 -17.78 17.72 3.50
CA LEU A 269 -17.41 16.31 3.48
C LEU A 269 -16.00 16.09 2.94
N TYR A 270 -15.65 16.77 1.83
CA TYR A 270 -14.31 16.73 1.25
C TYR A 270 -13.25 17.20 2.26
N GLU A 271 -13.43 18.36 2.88
CA GLU A 271 -12.49 18.93 3.85
C GLU A 271 -12.33 18.06 5.10
N VAL A 272 -13.43 17.48 5.60
CA VAL A 272 -13.40 16.52 6.71
C VAL A 272 -12.59 15.28 6.33
N CYS A 273 -12.80 14.73 5.13
CA CYS A 273 -12.03 13.57 4.65
C CYS A 273 -10.53 13.91 4.51
N VAL A 274 -10.18 15.08 3.97
CA VAL A 274 -8.79 15.56 3.91
C VAL A 274 -8.18 15.71 5.31
N LYS A 275 -8.97 16.17 6.29
CA LYS A 275 -8.50 16.28 7.68
C LYS A 275 -8.23 14.91 8.32
N ILE A 276 -9.13 13.94 8.12
CA ILE A 276 -8.97 12.56 8.58
C ILE A 276 -7.74 11.90 7.92
N LEU A 277 -7.56 12.12 6.62
CA LEU A 277 -6.37 11.69 5.91
C LEU A 277 -5.09 12.26 6.54
N GLY A 278 -5.11 13.53 6.96
CA GLY A 278 -4.01 14.14 7.71
C GLY A 278 -3.66 13.40 9.00
N TYR A 279 -4.64 12.82 9.70
CA TYR A 279 -4.41 11.97 10.87
C TYR A 279 -3.79 10.63 10.48
N ALA A 280 -4.31 9.96 9.44
CA ALA A 280 -3.75 8.72 8.92
C ALA A 280 -2.30 8.89 8.47
N MET A 281 -1.98 10.01 7.82
CA MET A 281 -0.63 10.34 7.35
C MET A 281 0.36 10.59 8.49
N ARG A 282 -0.09 10.99 9.69
CA ARG A 282 0.78 11.04 10.88
C ARG A 282 1.14 9.65 11.39
N LEU A 283 0.25 8.67 11.22
CA LEU A 283 0.47 7.26 11.57
C LEU A 283 1.33 6.53 10.52
N ALA A 284 1.38 7.04 9.29
CA ALA A 284 2.06 6.40 8.16
C ALA A 284 3.48 5.88 8.46
N PRO A 285 4.39 6.60 9.15
CA PRO A 285 5.74 6.08 9.43
C PRO A 285 5.73 4.77 10.22
N ILE A 286 4.82 4.65 11.19
CA ILE A 286 4.66 3.45 12.03
C ILE A 286 3.91 2.35 11.26
N GLY A 287 2.85 2.71 10.55
CA GLY A 287 2.08 1.76 9.72
C GLY A 287 2.92 1.12 8.63
N VAL A 288 3.72 1.92 7.91
CA VAL A 288 4.64 1.46 6.88
C VAL A 288 5.75 0.59 7.47
N PHE A 289 6.32 0.97 8.62
CA PHE A 289 7.28 0.13 9.32
C PHE A 289 6.69 -1.26 9.62
N GLY A 290 5.48 -1.32 10.18
CA GLY A 290 4.83 -2.58 10.54
C GLY A 290 4.52 -3.47 9.32
N LEU A 291 4.00 -2.88 8.24
CA LEU A 291 3.73 -3.59 6.98
C LEU A 291 4.99 -4.18 6.38
N ILE A 292 6.02 -3.35 6.19
CA ILE A 292 7.27 -3.78 5.53
C ILE A 292 8.05 -4.74 6.41
N PHE A 293 8.04 -4.57 7.74
CA PHE A 293 8.60 -5.53 8.68
C PHE A 293 7.94 -6.89 8.55
N ALA A 294 6.60 -6.94 8.61
CA ALA A 294 5.88 -8.21 8.55
C ALA A 294 6.11 -8.93 7.23
N THR A 295 6.13 -8.21 6.12
CA THR A 295 6.45 -8.77 4.80
C THR A 295 7.89 -9.26 4.72
N SER A 296 8.87 -8.46 5.18
CA SER A 296 10.29 -8.82 5.10
C SER A 296 10.66 -9.98 6.03
N ALA A 297 10.05 -10.04 7.22
CA ALA A 297 10.24 -11.11 8.19
C ALA A 297 9.73 -12.47 7.68
N LYS A 298 8.65 -12.47 6.88
CA LYS A 298 8.06 -13.68 6.31
C LYS A 298 8.74 -14.14 5.02
N LEU A 299 9.02 -13.21 4.11
CA LEU A 299 9.64 -13.53 2.82
C LEU A 299 11.11 -13.94 3.02
N GLY A 300 11.82 -13.28 3.93
CA GLY A 300 13.19 -13.63 4.29
C GLY A 300 14.26 -13.35 3.22
N LEU A 301 15.54 -13.45 3.61
CA LEU A 301 16.65 -13.19 2.69
C LEU A 301 16.79 -14.23 1.56
N PRO A 302 16.59 -15.54 1.79
CA PRO A 302 16.78 -16.55 0.74
C PRO A 302 15.82 -16.34 -0.45
N LEU A 303 14.54 -16.05 -0.18
CA LEU A 303 13.57 -15.74 -1.24
C LEU A 303 13.94 -14.44 -1.97
N LEU A 304 14.41 -13.43 -1.22
CA LEU A 304 14.81 -12.13 -1.79
C LEU A 304 16.05 -12.24 -2.68
N GLN A 305 16.99 -13.13 -2.36
CA GLN A 305 18.16 -13.40 -3.21
C GLN A 305 17.75 -14.12 -4.51
N MET A 306 16.80 -15.05 -4.43
CA MET A 306 16.35 -15.82 -5.60
C MET A 306 15.44 -15.06 -6.54
N LEU A 307 14.50 -14.30 -5.99
CA LEU A 307 13.69 -13.38 -6.76
C LEU A 307 14.40 -12.06 -7.03
N GLY A 308 15.61 -11.85 -6.47
CA GLY A 308 16.33 -10.59 -6.53
C GLY A 308 16.57 -10.14 -7.97
N GLY A 309 16.96 -11.06 -8.86
CA GLY A 309 17.10 -10.76 -10.28
C GLY A 309 15.79 -10.28 -10.92
N PHE A 310 14.67 -10.95 -10.62
CA PHE A 310 13.35 -10.52 -11.08
C PHE A 310 12.93 -9.17 -10.51
N VAL A 311 13.11 -8.97 -9.19
CA VAL A 311 12.80 -7.71 -8.50
C VAL A 311 13.63 -6.55 -9.05
N LEU A 312 14.92 -6.76 -9.31
CA LEU A 312 15.79 -5.73 -9.88
C LEU A 312 15.37 -5.35 -11.29
N VAL A 313 15.05 -6.33 -12.14
CA VAL A 313 14.55 -6.08 -13.50
C VAL A 313 13.20 -5.35 -13.46
N ALA A 314 12.29 -5.78 -12.59
CA ALA A 314 10.99 -5.14 -12.40
C ALA A 314 11.15 -3.70 -11.90
N LEU A 315 11.88 -3.48 -10.79
CA LEU A 315 12.14 -2.14 -10.25
C LEU A 315 12.86 -1.25 -11.26
N GLY A 316 13.83 -1.79 -12.00
CA GLY A 316 14.51 -1.09 -13.09
C GLY A 316 13.54 -0.64 -14.17
N GLY A 317 12.63 -1.52 -14.59
CA GLY A 317 11.56 -1.19 -15.55
C GLY A 317 10.58 -0.14 -15.03
N LEU A 318 10.15 -0.25 -13.77
CA LEU A 318 9.28 0.75 -13.14
C LEU A 318 9.97 2.12 -13.03
N LEU A 319 11.24 2.17 -12.64
CA LEU A 319 12.02 3.42 -12.56
C LEU A 319 12.26 4.01 -13.95
N PHE A 320 12.55 3.16 -14.94
CA PHE A 320 12.67 3.59 -16.33
C PHE A 320 11.37 4.19 -16.84
N HIS A 321 10.24 3.51 -16.63
CA HIS A 321 8.92 4.04 -17.01
C HIS A 321 8.60 5.36 -16.28
N LEU A 322 8.89 5.43 -14.98
CA LEU A 322 8.66 6.63 -14.17
C LEU A 322 9.50 7.83 -14.63
N PHE A 323 10.81 7.67 -14.76
CA PHE A 323 11.71 8.79 -15.06
C PHE A 323 11.81 9.11 -16.54
N VAL A 324 11.79 8.10 -17.41
CA VAL A 324 11.93 8.28 -18.85
C VAL A 324 10.57 8.51 -19.47
N VAL A 325 9.65 7.55 -19.43
CA VAL A 325 8.36 7.71 -20.13
C VAL A 325 7.51 8.83 -19.53
N LEU A 326 7.20 8.76 -18.23
CA LEU A 326 6.38 9.79 -17.59
C LEU A 326 7.12 11.13 -17.47
N GLY A 327 8.43 11.11 -17.21
CA GLY A 327 9.24 12.33 -17.16
C GLY A 327 9.34 13.06 -18.49
N THR A 328 9.63 12.34 -19.59
CA THR A 328 9.65 12.95 -20.94
C THR A 328 8.27 13.43 -21.35
N ALA A 329 7.21 12.68 -21.07
CA ALA A 329 5.85 13.10 -21.37
C ALA A 329 5.47 14.38 -20.59
N ALA A 330 5.82 14.48 -19.31
CA ALA A 330 5.60 15.70 -18.53
C ALA A 330 6.33 16.91 -19.13
N ARG A 331 7.55 16.72 -19.66
CA ARG A 331 8.32 17.79 -20.29
C ARG A 331 7.81 18.16 -21.68
N VAL A 332 7.50 17.18 -22.53
CA VAL A 332 7.15 17.40 -23.94
C VAL A 332 5.68 17.78 -24.12
N LEU A 333 4.77 17.14 -23.39
CA LEU A 333 3.33 17.38 -23.54
C LEU A 333 2.83 18.54 -22.66
N ILE A 334 3.42 18.71 -21.47
CA ILE A 334 2.93 19.66 -20.45
C ILE A 334 3.91 20.83 -20.23
N GLY A 335 5.18 20.69 -20.62
CA GLY A 335 6.20 21.72 -20.39
C GLY A 335 6.70 21.80 -18.94
N ILE A 336 6.39 20.80 -18.09
CA ILE A 336 6.79 20.80 -16.68
C ILE A 336 8.19 20.18 -16.52
N ASN A 337 9.02 20.76 -15.66
CA ASN A 337 10.30 20.16 -15.29
C ASN A 337 10.06 18.84 -14.51
N PRO A 338 10.52 17.67 -15.01
CA PRO A 338 10.28 16.38 -14.37
C PRO A 338 10.85 16.28 -12.95
N ILE A 339 12.01 16.91 -12.69
CA ILE A 339 12.64 16.89 -11.36
C ILE A 339 11.73 17.57 -10.34
N LEU A 340 11.10 18.67 -10.73
CA LEU A 340 10.15 19.39 -9.89
C LEU A 340 8.87 18.58 -9.66
N LEU A 341 8.39 17.89 -10.69
CA LEU A 341 7.23 16.99 -10.60
C LEU A 341 7.48 15.87 -9.59
N PHE A 342 8.57 15.13 -9.73
CA PHE A 342 8.91 14.02 -8.82
C PHE A 342 9.23 14.52 -7.40
N GLY A 343 9.83 15.70 -7.26
CA GLY A 343 10.05 16.34 -5.97
C GLY A 343 8.74 16.60 -5.20
N ARG A 344 7.69 17.05 -5.91
CA ARG A 344 6.35 17.26 -5.33
C ARG A 344 5.60 15.94 -5.10
N ALA A 345 5.72 14.98 -6.01
CA ALA A 345 5.06 13.68 -5.91
C ALA A 345 5.73 12.71 -4.92
N ARG A 346 6.88 13.07 -4.32
CA ARG A 346 7.64 12.18 -3.43
C ARG A 346 6.81 11.58 -2.30
N GLY A 347 5.96 12.39 -1.65
CA GLY A 347 5.10 11.92 -0.56
C GLY A 347 4.12 10.84 -1.04
N LEU A 348 3.51 11.05 -2.20
CA LEU A 348 2.61 10.10 -2.85
C LEU A 348 3.34 8.81 -3.25
N LEU A 349 4.49 8.92 -3.93
CA LEU A 349 5.25 7.77 -4.42
C LEU A 349 5.70 6.85 -3.28
N ILE A 350 6.15 7.42 -2.16
CA ILE A 350 6.58 6.63 -1.00
C ILE A 350 5.38 5.93 -0.36
N THR A 351 4.25 6.61 -0.19
CA THR A 351 3.03 5.98 0.35
C THR A 351 2.57 4.86 -0.56
N ALA A 352 2.51 5.07 -1.88
CA ALA A 352 2.08 4.07 -2.85
C ALA A 352 2.97 2.83 -2.87
N PHE A 353 4.29 3.03 -2.83
CA PHE A 353 5.23 1.93 -2.72
C PHE A 353 5.06 1.14 -1.42
N SER A 354 4.77 1.83 -0.32
CA SER A 354 4.68 1.22 1.00
C SER A 354 3.35 0.49 1.26
N THR A 355 2.25 0.96 0.68
CA THR A 355 0.92 0.35 0.85
C THR A 355 0.64 -0.75 -0.17
N SER A 356 1.39 -0.78 -1.28
CA SER A 356 1.17 -1.69 -2.41
C SER A 356 -0.29 -1.67 -2.93
N SER A 357 -1.00 -0.56 -2.72
CA SER A 357 -2.42 -0.40 -3.08
C SER A 357 -2.69 0.99 -3.64
N SER A 358 -3.08 1.05 -4.91
CA SER A 358 -3.49 2.29 -5.59
C SER A 358 -4.68 2.94 -4.89
N ASN A 359 -5.68 2.14 -4.47
CA ASN A 359 -6.85 2.63 -3.75
C ASN A 359 -6.49 3.27 -2.41
N ALA A 360 -5.50 2.71 -1.70
CA ALA A 360 -5.02 3.29 -0.44
C ALA A 360 -4.38 4.67 -0.64
N THR A 361 -3.90 4.97 -1.85
CA THR A 361 -3.21 6.22 -2.17
C THR A 361 -4.06 7.27 -2.86
N LEU A 362 -5.28 6.92 -3.28
CA LEU A 362 -6.23 7.88 -3.86
C LEU A 362 -6.39 9.12 -2.97
N PRO A 363 -6.57 9.00 -1.64
CA PRO A 363 -6.73 10.18 -0.80
C PRO A 363 -5.51 11.09 -0.79
N THR A 364 -4.31 10.51 -0.81
CA THR A 364 -3.05 11.27 -0.83
C THR A 364 -2.68 11.86 -2.19
N THR A 365 -3.38 11.44 -3.24
CA THR A 365 -3.16 11.92 -4.62
C THR A 365 -3.95 13.19 -4.91
N MET A 366 -5.11 13.34 -4.28
CA MET A 366 -6.04 14.48 -4.43
C MET A 366 -5.61 15.65 -3.55
#